data_AF-A0A2U9IL03-F1
#
_entry.id   AF-A0A2U9IL03-F1
#
_cell.length_a   1.000
_cell.length_b   1.000
_cell.length_c   1.000
_cell.angle_alpha   90.00
_cell.angle_beta   90.00
_cell.angle_gamma   90.00
#
_symmetry.space_group_name_H-M   'P 1'
#
loop_
_entity.id
_entity.type
_entity.pdbx_description
1 polymer ?
#
loop_
_entity_poly.entity_id
_entity_poly.type
_entity_poly.pdbx_seq_one_letter_code
_entity_poly.pdbx_strand_id
1 'polypeptide(L)'
;MRLDVEKNAIEFCFERSTIRIYIVNDEIHIAEVVTYEVTTGEYLSKIQIIIKNGKVYVASPLGVDEIQNPENTLKGLNEILKNVKDSSPALYEKIQKIINAH
;
A
#
# COMPACT_ATOMS: atom_id res chain seq x y z
N MET A 1 8.64 9.55 -8.31
CA MET A 1 8.36 8.86 -7.03
C MET A 1 8.93 9.73 -5.92
N ARG A 2 8.09 10.23 -5.02
CA ARG A 2 8.55 10.97 -3.84
C ARG A 2 8.46 10.00 -2.68
N LEU A 3 9.60 9.44 -2.29
CA LEU A 3 9.71 8.49 -1.19
C LEU A 3 9.71 9.27 0.12
N ASP A 4 8.56 9.39 0.77
CA ASP A 4 8.46 9.92 2.13
C ASP A 4 8.57 8.76 3.15
N VAL A 5 9.81 8.32 3.37
CA VAL A 5 10.16 7.09 4.10
C VAL A 5 9.96 7.22 5.61
N GLU A 6 9.82 8.44 6.13
CA GLU A 6 9.77 8.72 7.58
C GLU A 6 8.51 8.17 8.28
N LYS A 7 7.52 7.62 7.55
CA LYS A 7 6.22 7.19 8.10
C LYS A 7 5.77 5.78 7.68
N ASN A 8 6.59 4.73 7.77
CA ASN A 8 6.17 3.35 7.44
C ASN A 8 5.39 3.26 6.09
N ALA A 9 5.72 4.13 5.14
CA ALA A 9 4.91 4.38 3.96
C ALA A 9 5.78 4.71 2.74
N ILE A 10 5.20 4.48 1.56
CA ILE A 10 5.77 4.77 0.24
C ILE A 10 4.68 5.50 -0.53
N GLU A 11 5.06 6.59 -1.19
CA GLU A 11 4.16 7.34 -2.07
C GLU A 11 4.70 7.43 -3.49
N PHE A 12 3.80 7.30 -4.46
CA PHE A 12 4.12 7.48 -5.86
C PHE A 12 2.91 8.02 -6.62
N CYS A 13 3.20 8.74 -7.72
CA CYS A 13 2.17 9.22 -8.62
C CYS A 13 1.84 8.13 -9.65
N PHE A 14 0.55 7.86 -9.84
CA PHE A 14 0.02 6.98 -10.88
C PHE A 14 -1.23 7.60 -11.47
N GLU A 15 -1.30 7.75 -12.80
CA GLU A 15 -2.47 8.31 -13.50
C GLU A 15 -3.05 9.62 -12.93
N ARG A 16 -2.16 10.53 -12.50
CA ARG A 16 -2.50 11.82 -11.84
C ARG A 16 -3.01 11.73 -10.40
N SER A 17 -3.05 10.54 -9.83
CA SER A 17 -3.35 10.31 -8.42
C SER A 17 -2.07 10.01 -7.63
N THR A 18 -2.06 10.38 -6.35
CA THR A 18 -1.03 9.94 -5.40
C THR A 18 -1.50 8.63 -4.77
N ILE A 19 -0.71 7.57 -4.90
CA ILE A 19 -0.95 6.29 -4.26
C ILE A 19 -0.02 6.17 -3.05
N ARG A 20 -0.59 5.82 -1.90
CA ARG A 20 0.14 5.54 -0.66
C ARG A 20 0.07 4.05 -0.34
N ILE A 21 1.24 3.45 -0.16
CA ILE A 21 1.42 2.13 0.43
C ILE A 21 1.90 2.36 1.86
N TYR A 22 1.25 1.79 2.87
CA TYR A 22 1.62 2.03 4.26
C TYR A 22 1.32 0.82 5.13
N ILE A 23 1.99 0.71 6.28
CA ILE A 23 1.85 -0.43 7.19
C ILE A 23 1.09 -0.01 8.45
N VAL A 24 0.04 -0.76 8.79
CA VAL A 24 -0.74 -0.62 10.03
C VAL A 24 -0.98 -2.01 10.61
N ASN A 25 -0.66 -2.23 11.89
CA ASN A 25 -0.92 -3.52 12.58
C ASN A 25 -0.43 -4.76 11.82
N ASP A 26 0.76 -4.70 11.22
CA ASP A 26 1.33 -5.76 10.37
C ASP A 26 0.52 -6.10 9.10
N GLU A 27 -0.34 -5.18 8.67
CA GLU A 27 -1.06 -5.22 7.39
C GLU A 27 -0.51 -4.13 6.47
N ILE A 28 -0.37 -4.44 5.19
CA ILE A 28 -0.03 -3.46 4.17
C ILE A 28 -1.33 -2.93 3.59
N HIS A 29 -1.49 -1.61 3.59
CA HIS A 29 -2.61 -0.92 2.99
C HIS A 29 -2.14 -0.13 1.78
N ILE A 30 -2.91 -0.20 0.69
CA ILE A 30 -2.67 0.55 -0.54
C ILE A 30 -3.95 1.33 -0.84
N ALA A 31 -3.82 2.65 -0.89
CA ALA A 31 -4.94 3.55 -1.11
C ALA A 31 -4.51 4.78 -1.91
N GLU A 32 -5.45 5.32 -2.67
CA GLU A 32 -5.32 6.66 -3.22
C GLU A 32 -5.40 7.71 -2.11
N VAL A 33 -4.54 8.71 -2.17
CA VAL A 33 -4.62 9.93 -1.37
C VAL A 33 -5.56 10.90 -2.08
N VAL A 34 -6.68 11.19 -1.45
CA VAL A 34 -7.73 12.10 -1.94
C VAL A 34 -7.62 13.41 -1.19
N THR A 35 -7.45 14.50 -1.93
CA THR A 35 -7.49 15.87 -1.43
C THR A 35 -8.70 16.58 -2.01
N TYR A 36 -9.63 17.03 -1.15
CA TYR A 36 -10.73 17.89 -1.57
C TYR A 36 -10.35 19.35 -1.37
N GLU A 37 -10.66 20.20 -2.36
CA GLU A 37 -10.36 21.65 -2.35
C GLU A 37 -10.94 22.39 -1.12
N VAL A 38 -11.92 21.80 -0.43
CA VAL A 38 -12.65 22.39 0.70
C VAL A 38 -12.26 21.84 2.08
N THR A 39 -11.36 20.85 2.16
CA THR A 39 -10.94 20.24 3.44
C THR A 39 -9.45 20.42 3.71
N THR A 40 -9.11 20.76 4.95
CA THR A 40 -7.76 21.06 5.46
C THR A 40 -6.85 19.84 5.65
N GLY A 41 -6.92 18.82 4.80
CA GLY A 41 -6.06 17.65 4.94
C GLY A 41 -6.23 16.58 3.86
N GLU A 42 -5.21 15.73 3.76
CA GLU A 42 -5.23 14.52 2.95
C GLU A 42 -6.10 13.44 3.60
N TYR A 43 -6.92 12.77 2.80
CA TYR A 43 -7.66 11.59 3.22
C TYR A 43 -7.26 10.40 2.36
N LEU A 44 -7.44 9.18 2.89
CA LEU A 44 -7.26 7.97 2.09
C LEU A 44 -8.61 7.52 1.54
N SER A 45 -8.59 7.04 0.29
CA SER A 45 -9.76 6.43 -0.34
C SER A 45 -10.36 5.36 0.57
N LYS A 46 -11.69 5.30 0.58
CA LYS A 46 -12.44 4.28 1.33
C LYS A 46 -12.37 2.90 0.66
N ILE A 47 -11.92 2.84 -0.59
CA ILE A 47 -11.59 1.60 -1.28
C ILE A 47 -10.08 1.41 -1.16
N GLN A 48 -9.66 0.29 -0.57
CA GLN A 48 -8.25 -0.01 -0.32
C GLN A 48 -7.93 -1.45 -0.65
N ILE A 49 -6.71 -1.70 -1.11
CA ILE A 49 -6.15 -3.05 -1.16
C ILE A 49 -5.44 -3.28 0.17
N ILE A 50 -5.72 -4.40 0.82
CA ILE A 50 -5.08 -4.81 2.07
C ILE A 50 -4.33 -6.12 1.83
N ILE A 51 -3.11 -6.22 2.34
CA ILE A 51 -2.31 -7.44 2.32
C ILE A 51 -1.99 -7.84 3.75
N LYS A 52 -2.39 -9.06 4.12
CA LYS A 52 -2.21 -9.63 5.45
C LYS A 52 -1.98 -11.12 5.32
N ASN A 53 -0.92 -11.62 5.96
CA ASN A 53 -0.57 -13.04 5.95
C ASN A 53 -0.51 -13.62 4.52
N GLY A 54 0.17 -12.93 3.61
CA GLY A 54 0.29 -13.32 2.20
C GLY A 54 -0.99 -13.28 1.36
N LYS A 55 -2.15 -13.04 1.98
CA LYS A 55 -3.45 -12.89 1.30
C LYS A 55 -3.73 -11.43 0.97
N VAL A 56 -4.50 -11.22 -0.10
CA VAL A 56 -4.87 -9.89 -0.57
C VAL A 56 -6.38 -9.72 -0.53
N TYR A 57 -6.82 -8.57 -0.06
CA TYR A 57 -8.21 -8.22 0.14
C TYR A 57 -8.51 -6.86 -0.49
N VAL A 58 -9.77 -6.64 -0.86
CA VAL A 58 -10.31 -5.31 -1.13
C VAL A 58 -11.22 -4.93 0.03
N ALA A 59 -10.90 -3.84 0.71
CA ALA A 59 -11.76 -3.22 1.70
C ALA A 59 -12.52 -2.06 1.07
N SER A 60 -13.82 -2.00 1.31
CA SER A 60 -14.71 -0.93 0.85
C SER A 60 -15.75 -0.60 1.94
N PRO A 61 -16.55 0.48 1.78
CA PRO A 61 -17.68 0.73 2.66
C PRO A 61 -18.72 -0.41 2.72
N LEU A 62 -18.69 -1.33 1.77
CA LEU A 62 -19.64 -2.44 1.67
C LEU A 62 -19.16 -3.73 2.35
N GLY A 63 -17.88 -3.80 2.72
CA GLY A 63 -17.29 -5.01 3.29
C GLY A 63 -15.83 -5.21 2.87
N VAL A 64 -15.31 -6.38 3.21
CA VAL A 64 -13.95 -6.82 2.88
C VAL A 64 -14.01 -8.16 2.17
N ASP A 65 -13.46 -8.21 0.96
CA ASP A 65 -13.47 -9.40 0.09
C ASP A 65 -12.05 -9.89 -0.21
N GLU A 66 -11.81 -11.19 -0.11
CA GLU A 66 -10.52 -11.81 -0.48
C GLU A 66 -10.40 -11.94 -2.01
N ILE A 67 -9.30 -11.44 -2.57
CA ILE A 67 -8.98 -11.56 -4.00
C ILE A 67 -8.45 -12.98 -4.26
N GLN A 68 -9.19 -13.77 -5.03
CA GLN A 68 -8.87 -15.19 -5.29
C GLN A 68 -7.57 -15.39 -6.08
N ASN A 69 -7.22 -14.47 -6.99
CA ASN A 69 -6.02 -14.56 -7.84
C ASN A 69 -5.13 -13.31 -7.68
N PRO A 70 -4.40 -13.17 -6.57
CA PRO A 70 -3.71 -11.92 -6.22
C PRO A 70 -2.31 -11.77 -6.86
N GLU A 71 -1.89 -12.69 -7.73
CA GLU A 71 -0.51 -12.78 -8.26
C GLU A 71 -0.04 -11.47 -8.90
N ASN A 72 -0.89 -10.83 -9.71
CA ASN A 72 -0.55 -9.57 -10.37
C ASN A 72 -0.38 -8.43 -9.36
N THR A 73 -1.22 -8.36 -8.34
CA THR A 73 -1.13 -7.36 -7.27
C THR A 73 0.18 -7.51 -6.50
N LEU A 74 0.51 -8.74 -6.10
CA LEU A 74 1.76 -9.04 -5.38
C LEU A 74 3.00 -8.79 -6.25
N LYS A 75 2.94 -9.14 -7.54
CA LYS A 75 4.03 -8.86 -8.49
C LYS A 75 4.26 -7.36 -8.66
N GLY A 76 3.20 -6.59 -8.90
CA GLY A 76 3.29 -5.14 -9.05
C GLY A 76 3.82 -4.45 -7.79
N LEU A 77 3.36 -4.88 -6.61
CA LEU A 77 3.89 -4.40 -5.34
C LEU A 77 5.40 -4.70 -5.22
N ASN A 78 5.82 -5.93 -5.50
CA ASN A 78 7.24 -6.31 -5.45
C ASN A 78 8.10 -5.49 -6.42
N GLU A 79 7.58 -5.13 -7.60
CA GLU A 79 8.28 -4.25 -8.54
C GLU A 79 8.48 -2.83 -7.98
N ILE A 80 7.45 -2.27 -7.32
CA ILE A 80 7.56 -0.97 -6.66
C ILE A 80 8.59 -1.03 -5.52
N LEU A 81 8.55 -2.09 -4.71
CA LEU A 81 9.42 -2.26 -3.54
C LEU A 81 10.90 -2.42 -3.90
N LYS A 82 11.24 -2.92 -5.08
CA LYS A 82 12.63 -3.00 -5.54
C LYS A 82 13.32 -1.64 -5.52
N ASN A 83 12.61 -0.57 -5.86
CA ASN A 83 13.15 0.80 -5.86
C ASN A 83 13.33 1.36 -4.43
N VAL A 84 12.75 0.71 -3.43
CA VAL A 84 12.79 1.11 -2.02
C VAL A 84 13.81 0.29 -1.23
N LYS A 85 14.25 -0.86 -1.76
CA LYS A 85 15.19 -1.76 -1.09
C LYS A 85 16.46 -1.07 -0.63
N ASP A 86 17.07 -0.27 -1.51
CA ASP A 86 18.37 0.36 -1.22
C ASP A 86 18.21 1.66 -0.43
N SER A 87 17.10 2.37 -0.62
CA SER A 87 16.82 3.66 0.05
C SER A 87 16.22 3.49 1.44
N SER A 88 15.49 2.40 1.69
CA SER A 88 14.92 2.05 2.99
C SER A 88 14.86 0.54 3.22
N PRO A 89 16.00 -0.08 3.58
CA PRO A 89 16.08 -1.52 3.80
C PRO A 89 15.12 -2.03 4.89
N ALA A 90 14.99 -1.29 5.99
CA ALA A 90 14.13 -1.68 7.11
C ALA A 90 12.63 -1.72 6.73
N LEU A 91 12.17 -0.75 5.93
CA LEU A 91 10.79 -0.74 5.44
C LEU A 91 10.57 -1.89 4.46
N TYR A 92 11.52 -2.11 3.55
CA TYR A 92 11.48 -3.22 2.61
C TYR A 92 11.38 -4.58 3.33
N GLU A 93 12.22 -4.84 4.32
CA GLU A 93 12.20 -6.08 5.12
C GLU A 93 10.86 -6.27 5.84
N LYS A 94 10.31 -5.21 6.43
CA LYS A 94 9.02 -5.26 7.11
C LYS A 94 7.88 -5.64 6.16
N ILE A 95 7.86 -5.05 4.97
CA ILE A 95 6.85 -5.37 3.94
C ILE A 95 7.02 -6.81 3.44
N GLN A 96 8.25 -7.25 3.18
CA GLN A 96 8.53 -8.62 2.75
C GLN A 96 8.10 -9.66 3.80
N LYS A 97 8.26 -9.36 5.09
CA LYS A 97 7.79 -10.23 6.17
C LYS A 97 6.27 -10.42 6.13
N ILE A 98 5.50 -9.37 5.85
CA ILE A 98 4.04 -9.43 5.79
C ILE A 98 3.58 -10.23 4.55
N ILE A 99 4.24 -10.02 3.41
CA ILE A 99 3.93 -10.73 2.16
C ILE A 99 4.23 -12.23 2.29
N ASN A 100 5.32 -12.60 2.97
CA ASN A 100 5.77 -13.99 3.09
C ASN A 100 5.27 -14.70 4.36
N ALA A 101 4.45 -14.05 5.19
CA ALA A 101 3.82 -14.69 6.33
C ALA A 101 2.77 -15.69 5.82
N HIS A 102 3.01 -16.98 6.01
CA HIS A 102 2.08 -18.08 5.71
C HIS A 102 1.67 -18.76 7.00
#